data_AF-A0A956QLG7-F1
#
_entry.id   AF-A0A956QLG7-F1
#
_cell.length_a   1.000
_cell.length_b   1.000
_cell.length_c   1.000
_cell.angle_alpha   90.00
_cell.angle_beta   90.00
_cell.angle_gamma   90.00
#
_symmetry.space_group_name_H-M   'P 1'
#
loop_
_entity.id
_entity.type
_entity.pdbx_description
1 polymer ?
#
loop_
_entity_poly.entity_id
_entity_poly.type
_entity_poly.pdbx_seq_one_letter_code
_entity_poly.pdbx_strand_id
1 'polypeptide(L)'
;GLSLCGAATASLLLNLEGVFTALLAWFVFRENFDNRVALGMLCIVAGGLLLSWQGGHFQPSSGIPAIVLACLCWAIDNNLTQKVSGQDPTQIAAWKGAVAGVVNLAVAVLARGASLPAWQPCLAAMLVGFLGYGVSLALFVVSLRHIGTARTGAYFSLAPFVGAGLAMVLGSEPLSALFWAAAALMAVGVWLHLTERHEHEHTHEALEHCHFHYHDEHHQHHHDFPHDARLPHSHWHVHEPITHTHAHYPDIHHRHEH
;
A
#
# COMPACT_ATOMS: atom_id res chain seq x y z
N GLY A 1 8.60 11.36 16.58
CA GLY A 1 8.89 10.21 15.70
C GLY A 1 10.28 10.35 15.13
N LEU A 2 10.37 10.89 13.91
CA LEU A 2 11.61 10.93 13.12
C LEU A 2 12.78 11.69 13.76
N SER A 3 12.53 12.74 14.57
CA SER A 3 13.61 13.48 15.27
C SER A 3 14.22 12.72 16.46
N LEU A 4 13.65 11.58 16.83
CA LEU A 4 13.99 10.80 18.03
C LEU A 4 14.42 9.36 17.68
N CYS A 5 14.59 9.05 16.39
CA CYS A 5 14.92 7.72 15.89
C CYS A 5 15.87 7.87 14.70
N GLY A 6 16.88 6.99 14.61
CA GLY A 6 17.82 7.00 13.49
C GLY A 6 17.12 6.78 12.16
N ALA A 7 17.58 7.47 11.12
CA ALA A 7 16.92 7.49 9.82
C ALA A 7 16.75 6.09 9.19
N ALA A 8 17.77 5.23 9.28
CA ALA A 8 17.71 3.87 8.76
C ALA A 8 16.67 3.00 9.50
N THR A 9 16.65 3.10 10.83
CA THR A 9 15.67 2.40 11.69
C THR A 9 14.25 2.90 11.42
N ALA A 10 14.06 4.22 11.37
CA ALA A 10 12.77 4.81 11.06
C ALA A 10 12.25 4.37 9.69
N SER A 11 13.14 4.29 8.69
CA SER A 11 12.79 3.82 7.35
C SER A 11 12.32 2.37 7.36
N LEU A 12 13.08 1.44 7.98
CA LEU A 12 12.69 0.02 8.03
C LEU A 12 11.37 -0.20 8.79
N LEU A 13 11.12 0.57 9.86
CA LEU A 13 9.88 0.50 10.62
C LEU A 13 8.63 0.81 9.79
N LEU A 14 8.76 1.54 8.67
CA LEU A 14 7.64 1.80 7.77
C LEU A 14 7.06 0.54 7.13
N ASN A 15 7.80 -0.58 7.09
CA ASN A 15 7.23 -1.87 6.67
C ASN A 15 6.06 -2.35 7.56
N LEU A 16 5.93 -1.82 8.79
CA LEU A 16 4.77 -2.10 9.66
C LEU A 16 3.45 -1.57 9.07
N GLU A 17 3.50 -0.58 8.17
CA GLU A 17 2.34 -0.11 7.41
C GLU A 17 1.66 -1.26 6.66
N GLY A 18 2.43 -2.10 5.96
CA GLY A 18 1.90 -3.24 5.22
C GLY A 18 1.22 -4.25 6.14
N VAL A 19 1.81 -4.51 7.31
CA VAL A 19 1.22 -5.37 8.35
C VAL A 19 -0.10 -4.79 8.85
N PHE A 20 -0.13 -3.51 9.25
CA PHE A 20 -1.38 -2.89 9.71
C PHE A 20 -2.45 -2.83 8.63
N THR A 21 -2.04 -2.59 7.38
CA THR A 21 -2.95 -2.54 6.23
C THR A 21 -3.63 -3.90 6.05
N ALA A 22 -2.85 -5.00 6.08
CA ALA A 22 -3.36 -6.36 5.98
C ALA A 22 -4.23 -6.76 7.19
N LEU A 23 -3.82 -6.42 8.42
CA LEU A 23 -4.61 -6.72 9.62
C LEU A 23 -5.95 -5.97 9.63
N LEU A 24 -5.99 -4.72 9.18
CA LEU A 24 -7.23 -3.96 9.05
C LEU A 24 -8.13 -4.55 7.95
N ALA A 25 -7.55 -4.92 6.80
CA ALA A 25 -8.25 -5.65 5.75
C ALA A 25 -8.89 -6.93 6.30
N TRP A 26 -8.15 -7.68 7.12
CA TRP A 26 -8.64 -8.93 7.70
C TRP A 26 -9.75 -8.71 8.73
N PHE A 27 -9.51 -7.89 9.76
CA PHE A 27 -10.45 -7.79 10.88
C PHE A 27 -11.63 -6.86 10.61
N VAL A 28 -11.43 -5.78 9.85
CA VAL A 28 -12.45 -4.76 9.59
C VAL A 28 -13.20 -5.05 8.31
N PHE A 29 -12.49 -5.46 7.25
CA PHE A 29 -13.08 -5.70 5.94
C PHE A 29 -13.32 -7.19 5.63
N ARG A 30 -12.94 -8.09 6.55
CA ARG A 30 -13.16 -9.55 6.46
C ARG A 30 -12.52 -10.19 5.23
N GLU A 31 -11.42 -9.63 4.75
CA GLU A 31 -10.62 -10.23 3.69
C GLU A 31 -9.76 -11.37 4.28
N ASN A 32 -9.79 -12.55 3.67
CA ASN A 32 -9.00 -13.70 4.13
C ASN A 32 -7.58 -13.65 3.53
N PHE A 33 -6.60 -14.11 4.31
CA PHE A 33 -5.20 -14.19 3.88
C PHE A 33 -4.63 -15.58 4.16
N ASP A 34 -3.72 -16.02 3.30
CA ASP A 34 -3.04 -17.30 3.46
C ASP A 34 -2.06 -17.32 4.64
N ASN A 35 -1.81 -18.51 5.18
CA ASN A 35 -0.89 -18.74 6.31
C ASN A 35 0.53 -18.19 6.05
N ARG A 36 0.94 -18.10 4.78
CA ARG A 36 2.24 -17.59 4.37
C ARG A 36 2.32 -16.06 4.43
N VAL A 37 1.24 -15.34 4.13
CA VAL A 37 1.12 -13.89 4.40
C VAL A 37 1.21 -13.63 5.91
N ALA A 38 0.53 -14.44 6.73
CA ALA A 38 0.61 -14.35 8.19
C ALA A 38 2.04 -14.55 8.73
N LEU A 39 2.78 -15.53 8.20
CA LEU A 39 4.19 -15.72 8.53
C LEU A 39 5.04 -14.51 8.12
N GLY A 40 4.78 -13.94 6.95
CA GLY A 40 5.42 -12.71 6.50
C GLY A 40 5.20 -11.54 7.47
N MET A 41 3.96 -11.38 7.96
CA MET A 41 3.61 -10.33 8.92
C MET A 41 4.36 -10.52 10.24
N LEU A 42 4.43 -11.76 10.73
CA LEU A 42 5.18 -12.11 11.94
C LEU A 42 6.66 -11.77 11.79
N CYS A 43 7.28 -12.06 10.65
CA CYS A 43 8.67 -11.68 10.37
C CYS A 43 8.87 -10.15 10.42
N ILE A 44 7.99 -9.37 9.78
CA ILE A 44 8.08 -7.90 9.79
C ILE A 44 7.94 -7.36 11.22
N VAL A 45 6.96 -7.86 11.98
CA VAL A 45 6.73 -7.44 13.39
C VAL A 45 7.92 -7.80 14.26
N ALA A 46 8.45 -9.02 14.14
CA ALA A 46 9.63 -9.45 14.88
C ALA A 46 10.85 -8.58 14.54
N GLY A 47 11.03 -8.18 13.28
CA GLY A 47 12.07 -7.22 12.88
C GLY A 47 11.89 -5.84 13.51
N GLY A 48 10.66 -5.32 13.55
CA GLY A 48 10.34 -4.05 14.22
C GLY A 48 10.57 -4.09 15.74
N LEU A 49 10.23 -5.22 16.39
CA LEU A 49 10.54 -5.46 17.80
C LEU A 49 12.06 -5.52 18.05
N LEU A 50 12.80 -6.15 17.15
CA LEU A 50 14.25 -6.24 17.22
C LEU A 50 14.92 -4.87 17.06
N LEU A 51 14.41 -4.02 16.16
CA LEU A 51 14.84 -2.61 16.05
C LEU A 51 14.49 -1.77 17.29
N SER A 52 13.48 -2.18 18.05
CA SER A 52 13.07 -1.51 19.29
C SER A 52 13.88 -1.95 20.51
N TRP A 53 14.73 -2.97 20.37
CA TRP A 53 15.52 -3.53 21.46
C TRP A 53 16.89 -2.85 21.56
N GLN A 54 17.17 -2.20 22.70
CA GLN A 54 18.47 -1.58 22.96
C GLN A 54 19.11 -2.17 24.23
N GLY A 55 20.19 -2.94 24.08
CA GLY A 55 21.14 -3.21 25.16
C GLY A 55 20.63 -3.88 26.44
N GLY A 56 19.54 -4.65 26.40
CA GLY A 56 19.03 -5.44 27.53
C GLY A 56 17.78 -4.91 28.22
N HIS A 57 17.26 -3.75 27.81
CA HIS A 57 15.95 -3.25 28.22
C HIS A 57 15.12 -2.84 26.99
N PHE A 58 13.81 -3.10 27.03
CA PHE A 58 12.87 -2.55 26.06
C PHE A 58 12.66 -1.06 26.37
N GLN A 59 13.59 -0.23 25.91
CA GLN A 59 13.41 1.22 25.81
C GLN A 59 13.14 1.54 24.35
N PRO A 60 11.87 1.50 23.89
CA PRO A 60 11.56 2.04 22.58
C PRO A 60 12.06 3.48 22.62
N SER A 61 12.96 3.84 21.71
CA SER A 61 13.31 5.25 21.53
C SER A 61 12.00 6.04 21.49
N SER A 62 11.93 7.20 22.15
CA SER A 62 10.68 7.97 22.28
C SER A 62 10.03 8.29 20.93
N GLY A 63 10.75 8.11 19.81
CA GLY A 63 10.24 8.21 18.46
C GLY A 63 9.49 6.99 17.90
N ILE A 64 9.80 5.76 18.32
CA ILE A 64 9.25 4.52 17.71
C ILE A 64 7.72 4.45 17.84
N PRO A 65 7.10 4.66 19.02
CA PRO A 65 5.65 4.58 19.14
C PRO A 65 4.93 5.56 18.20
N ALA A 66 5.51 6.75 17.97
CA ALA A 66 4.96 7.72 17.04
C ALA A 66 5.09 7.27 15.57
N ILE A 67 6.15 6.53 15.21
CA ILE A 67 6.30 5.94 13.86
C ILE A 67 5.29 4.81 13.66
N VAL A 68 5.13 3.93 14.64
CA VAL A 68 4.13 2.85 14.60
C VAL A 68 2.72 3.42 14.48
N LEU A 69 2.39 4.46 15.26
CA LEU A 69 1.10 5.16 15.15
C LEU A 69 0.91 5.79 13.77
N ALA A 70 1.94 6.42 13.21
CA ALA A 70 1.87 6.96 11.86
C ALA A 70 1.62 5.87 10.81
N CYS A 71 2.25 4.69 10.94
CA CYS A 71 1.99 3.54 10.08
C CYS A 71 0.54 3.04 10.21
N LEU A 72 -0.01 3.02 11.42
CA LEU A 72 -1.41 2.65 11.64
C LEU A 72 -2.37 3.68 11.01
N CYS A 73 -2.14 4.98 11.22
CA CYS A 73 -2.95 6.02 10.59
C CYS A 73 -2.90 5.93 9.06
N TRP A 74 -1.73 5.66 8.49
CA TRP A 74 -1.57 5.44 7.07
C TRP A 74 -2.31 4.18 6.62
N ALA A 75 -2.23 3.07 7.35
CA ALA A 75 -2.95 1.84 7.03
C ALA A 75 -4.47 2.04 7.01
N ILE A 76 -5.02 2.82 7.94
CA ILE A 76 -6.42 3.24 7.95
C ILE A 76 -6.74 4.04 6.67
N ASP A 77 -5.91 5.03 6.35
CA ASP A 77 -6.07 5.88 5.16
C ASP A 77 -6.02 5.07 3.85
N ASN A 78 -5.09 4.11 3.72
CA ASN A 78 -5.01 3.21 2.57
C ASN A 78 -6.27 2.37 2.40
N ASN A 79 -6.74 1.74 3.49
CA ASN A 79 -7.94 0.91 3.46
C ASN A 79 -9.20 1.73 3.10
N LEU A 80 -9.33 2.96 3.63
CA LEU A 80 -10.40 3.88 3.24
C LEU A 80 -10.25 4.33 1.78
N THR A 81 -9.03 4.58 1.31
CA THR A 81 -8.75 4.96 -0.08
C THR A 81 -9.13 3.85 -1.05
N GLN A 82 -8.89 2.59 -0.69
CA GLN A 82 -9.32 1.44 -1.49
C GLN A 82 -10.83 1.46 -1.76
N LYS A 83 -11.67 1.90 -0.79
CA LYS A 83 -13.13 2.00 -0.98
C LYS A 83 -13.55 3.05 -2.01
N VAL A 84 -12.73 4.07 -2.24
CA VAL A 84 -13.00 5.14 -3.22
C VAL A 84 -12.09 5.08 -4.44
N SER A 85 -11.25 4.04 -4.56
CA SER A 85 -10.22 3.90 -5.59
C SER A 85 -10.76 3.75 -7.02
N GLY A 86 -12.07 3.47 -7.19
CA GLY A 86 -12.74 3.49 -8.49
C GLY A 86 -12.98 4.90 -9.07
N GLN A 87 -12.71 5.96 -8.29
CA GLN A 87 -12.76 7.34 -8.77
C GLN A 87 -11.47 7.77 -9.47
N ASP A 88 -11.46 8.97 -10.06
CA ASP A 88 -10.27 9.53 -10.70
C ASP A 88 -9.09 9.64 -9.71
N PRO A 89 -7.95 8.98 -9.97
CA PRO A 89 -6.77 9.00 -9.11
C PRO A 89 -6.23 10.39 -8.81
N THR A 90 -6.28 11.28 -9.80
CA THR A 90 -5.77 12.65 -9.66
C THR A 90 -6.66 13.47 -8.73
N GLN A 91 -7.97 13.23 -8.75
CA GLN A 91 -8.92 13.89 -7.85
C GLN A 91 -8.76 13.38 -6.41
N ILE A 92 -8.59 12.07 -6.22
CA ILE A 92 -8.31 11.48 -4.91
C ILE A 92 -7.02 12.09 -4.32
N ALA A 93 -5.94 12.12 -5.12
CA ALA A 93 -4.67 12.72 -4.71
C ALA A 93 -4.80 14.21 -4.38
N ALA A 94 -5.53 14.98 -5.19
CA ALA A 94 -5.74 16.40 -4.99
C ALA A 94 -6.50 16.69 -3.69
N TRP A 95 -7.60 15.97 -3.43
CA TRP A 95 -8.38 16.17 -2.20
C TRP A 95 -7.60 15.77 -0.95
N LYS A 96 -6.93 14.61 -0.96
CA LYS A 96 -6.08 14.19 0.15
C LYS A 96 -4.98 15.20 0.42
N GLY A 97 -4.30 15.67 -0.64
CA GLY A 97 -3.25 16.67 -0.55
C GLY A 97 -3.75 18.02 -0.02
N ALA A 98 -4.92 18.49 -0.50
CA ALA A 98 -5.51 19.74 -0.06
C ALA A 98 -5.91 19.70 1.42
N VAL A 99 -6.64 18.66 1.84
CA VAL A 99 -7.06 18.50 3.24
C VAL A 99 -5.85 18.33 4.15
N ALA A 100 -4.91 17.44 3.81
CA ALA A 100 -3.71 17.24 4.61
C ALA A 100 -2.84 18.51 4.69
N GLY A 101 -2.70 19.23 3.58
CA GLY A 101 -1.95 20.49 3.52
C GLY A 101 -2.56 21.57 4.41
N VAL A 102 -3.87 21.78 4.33
CA VAL A 102 -4.60 22.74 5.17
C VAL A 102 -4.49 22.36 6.65
N VAL A 103 -4.71 21.09 6.99
CA VAL A 103 -4.62 20.61 8.39
C VAL A 103 -3.19 20.78 8.93
N ASN A 104 -2.16 20.38 8.17
CA ASN A 104 -0.77 20.51 8.60
C ASN A 104 -0.34 21.97 8.76
N LEU A 105 -0.76 22.85 7.85
CA LEU A 105 -0.49 24.28 7.95
C LEU A 105 -1.21 24.90 9.17
N ALA A 106 -2.47 24.51 9.40
CA ALA A 106 -3.23 24.96 10.56
C ALA A 106 -2.58 24.50 11.87
N VAL A 107 -2.13 23.25 11.97
CA VAL A 107 -1.39 22.75 13.14
C VAL A 107 -0.08 23.54 13.33
N ALA A 108 0.67 23.80 12.26
CA ALA A 108 1.91 24.56 12.33
C ALA A 108 1.69 26.00 12.84
N VAL A 109 0.70 26.70 12.31
CA VAL A 109 0.42 28.09 12.67
C VAL A 109 -0.27 28.18 14.04
N LEU A 110 -1.34 27.41 14.27
CA LEU A 110 -2.19 27.54 15.46
C LEU A 110 -1.60 26.85 16.69
N ALA A 111 -1.06 25.65 16.55
CA ALA A 111 -0.56 24.88 17.69
C ALA A 111 0.92 25.11 17.98
N ARG A 112 1.72 25.49 16.96
CA ARG A 112 3.16 25.72 17.10
C ARG A 112 3.60 27.17 16.95
N GLY A 113 2.68 28.08 16.60
CA GLY A 113 3.00 29.50 16.41
C GLY A 113 3.99 29.74 15.28
N ALA A 114 4.08 28.85 14.29
CA ALA A 114 5.04 28.97 13.20
C ALA A 114 4.66 30.14 12.27
N SER A 115 5.65 30.91 11.84
CA SER A 115 5.52 31.91 10.79
C SER A 115 5.77 31.31 9.41
N LEU A 116 5.22 31.95 8.37
CA LEU A 116 5.52 31.56 7.00
C LEU A 116 7.01 31.79 6.71
N PRO A 117 7.74 30.78 6.21
CA PRO A 117 9.14 30.94 5.86
C PRO A 117 9.29 31.85 4.64
N ALA A 118 10.54 32.25 4.35
CA ALA A 118 10.87 32.92 3.11
C ALA A 118 10.44 32.09 1.88
N TRP A 119 10.27 32.74 0.73
CA TRP A 119 9.75 32.08 -0.47
C TRP A 119 10.67 30.95 -0.97
N GLN A 120 11.98 31.00 -0.72
CA GLN A 120 12.92 29.97 -1.20
C GLN A 120 12.73 28.61 -0.49
N PRO A 121 12.72 28.51 0.86
CA PRO A 121 12.34 27.26 1.54
C PRO A 121 10.94 26.78 1.19
N CYS A 122 9.98 27.71 1.00
CA CYS A 122 8.63 27.34 0.54
C CYS A 122 8.68 26.66 -0.83
N LEU A 123 9.39 27.23 -1.79
CA LEU A 123 9.51 26.65 -3.13
C LEU A 123 10.22 25.29 -3.08
N ALA A 124 11.28 25.15 -2.29
CA ALA A 124 11.97 23.89 -2.10
C ALA A 124 11.04 22.81 -1.50
N ALA A 125 10.27 23.15 -0.45
CA ALA A 125 9.31 22.24 0.15
C ALA A 125 8.18 21.86 -0.82
N MET A 126 7.69 22.82 -1.63
CA MET A 126 6.69 22.56 -2.66
C MET A 126 7.22 21.62 -3.75
N LEU A 127 8.47 21.79 -4.19
CA LEU A 127 9.10 20.88 -5.17
C LEU A 127 9.27 19.47 -4.61
N VAL A 128 9.72 19.35 -3.36
CA VAL A 128 9.83 18.05 -2.68
C VAL A 128 8.46 17.39 -2.54
N GLY A 129 7.43 18.14 -2.15
CA GLY A 129 6.06 17.61 -2.05
C GLY A 129 5.46 17.23 -3.42
N PHE A 130 5.69 18.06 -4.45
CA PHE A 130 5.24 17.80 -5.81
C PHE A 130 5.85 16.50 -6.36
N LEU A 131 7.17 16.32 -6.25
CA LEU A 131 7.85 15.12 -6.74
C LEU A 131 7.58 13.90 -5.85
N GLY A 132 7.79 14.05 -4.54
CA GLY A 132 7.75 12.94 -3.58
C GLY A 132 6.35 12.43 -3.27
N TYR A 133 5.33 13.29 -3.35
CA TYR A 133 3.94 12.91 -3.08
C TYR A 133 3.06 12.99 -4.33
N GLY A 134 3.05 14.11 -5.04
CA GLY A 134 2.17 14.32 -6.20
C GLY A 134 2.48 13.37 -7.36
N VAL A 135 3.67 13.49 -7.94
CA VAL A 135 4.14 12.66 -9.07
C VAL A 135 4.24 11.20 -8.64
N SER A 136 4.80 10.93 -7.45
CA SER A 136 4.91 9.57 -6.90
C SER A 136 3.56 8.86 -6.78
N LEU A 137 2.53 9.52 -6.20
CA LEU A 137 1.20 8.92 -6.05
C LEU A 137 0.50 8.73 -7.40
N ALA A 138 0.65 9.68 -8.33
CA ALA A 138 0.12 9.52 -9.68
C ALA A 138 0.75 8.30 -10.38
N LEU A 139 2.08 8.16 -10.31
CA LEU A 139 2.78 6.99 -10.86
C LEU A 139 2.41 5.70 -10.13
N PHE A 140 2.20 5.72 -8.82
CA PHE A 140 1.71 4.59 -8.05
C PHE A 140 0.36 4.12 -8.60
N VAL A 141 -0.60 5.02 -8.80
CA VAL A 141 -1.90 4.62 -9.34
C VAL A 141 -1.81 4.18 -10.81
N VAL A 142 -0.94 4.78 -11.62
CA VAL A 142 -0.64 4.28 -12.98
C VAL A 142 -0.05 2.87 -12.95
N SER A 143 0.84 2.56 -12.01
CA SER A 143 1.42 1.22 -11.87
C SER A 143 0.38 0.17 -11.46
N LEU A 144 -0.57 0.52 -10.59
CA LEU A 144 -1.71 -0.34 -10.26
C LEU A 144 -2.46 -0.79 -11.52
N ARG A 145 -2.61 0.11 -12.51
CA ARG A 145 -3.30 -0.18 -13.77
C ARG A 145 -2.50 -1.04 -14.74
N HIS A 146 -1.19 -0.82 -14.89
CA HIS A 146 -0.41 -1.46 -15.96
C HIS A 146 0.31 -2.75 -15.55
N ILE A 147 0.81 -2.83 -14.33
CA ILE A 147 1.55 -4.01 -13.84
C ILE A 147 0.78 -4.79 -12.78
N GLY A 148 -0.38 -4.27 -12.35
CA GLY A 148 -1.27 -4.89 -11.39
C GLY A 148 -0.92 -4.56 -9.94
N THR A 149 -1.91 -4.66 -9.06
CA THR A 149 -1.81 -4.40 -7.62
C THR A 149 -0.68 -5.18 -6.96
N ALA A 150 -0.52 -6.45 -7.32
CA ALA A 150 0.49 -7.34 -6.76
C ALA A 150 1.93 -6.85 -6.98
N ARG A 151 2.30 -6.58 -8.25
CA ARG A 151 3.65 -6.11 -8.60
C ARG A 151 3.88 -4.69 -8.10
N THR A 152 2.87 -3.84 -8.14
CA THR A 152 2.96 -2.48 -7.61
C THR A 152 3.21 -2.47 -6.11
N GLY A 153 2.43 -3.24 -5.35
CA GLY A 153 2.63 -3.43 -3.91
C GLY A 153 4.02 -3.99 -3.61
N ALA A 154 4.50 -4.92 -4.45
CA ALA A 154 5.85 -5.47 -4.33
C ALA A 154 6.95 -4.42 -4.44
N TYR A 155 6.88 -3.54 -5.43
CA TYR A 155 7.82 -2.43 -5.55
C TYR A 155 7.69 -1.44 -4.39
N PHE A 156 6.48 -1.17 -3.92
CA PHE A 156 6.25 -0.24 -2.81
C PHE A 156 6.86 -0.75 -1.51
N SER A 157 6.77 -2.05 -1.21
CA SER A 157 7.38 -2.68 -0.03
C SER A 157 8.91 -2.63 -0.02
N LEU A 158 9.57 -2.30 -1.14
CA LEU A 158 11.02 -2.10 -1.19
C LEU A 158 11.44 -0.69 -0.72
N ALA A 159 10.54 0.29 -0.73
CA ALA A 159 10.86 1.68 -0.40
C ALA A 159 11.48 1.85 1.00
N PRO A 160 11.01 1.18 2.07
CA PRO A 160 11.66 1.17 3.39
C PRO A 160 13.13 0.75 3.37
N PHE A 161 13.50 -0.20 2.51
CA PHE A 161 14.88 -0.68 2.37
C PHE A 161 15.75 0.31 1.58
N VAL A 162 15.18 0.91 0.54
CA VAL A 162 15.86 1.98 -0.22
C VAL A 162 16.14 3.18 0.69
N GLY A 163 15.16 3.61 1.50
CA GLY A 163 15.35 4.70 2.46
C GLY A 163 16.40 4.38 3.53
N ALA A 164 16.47 3.12 3.99
CA ALA A 164 17.51 2.68 4.91
C ALA A 164 18.91 2.70 4.26
N GLY A 165 19.03 2.22 3.01
CA GLY A 165 20.27 2.28 2.24
C GLY A 165 20.73 3.72 1.98
N LEU A 166 19.81 4.62 1.64
CA LEU A 166 20.14 6.04 1.45
C LEU A 166 20.62 6.68 2.75
N ALA A 167 19.96 6.39 3.89
CA ALA A 167 20.40 6.87 5.20
C ALA A 167 21.83 6.41 5.53
N MET A 168 22.19 5.17 5.17
CA MET A 168 23.55 4.66 5.32
C MET A 168 24.56 5.41 4.46
N VAL A 169 24.26 5.65 3.19
CA VAL A 169 25.16 6.36 2.25
C VAL A 169 25.39 7.80 2.70
N LEU A 170 24.35 8.44 3.24
CA LEU A 170 24.42 9.79 3.80
C LEU A 170 25.13 9.84 5.16
N GLY A 171 25.57 8.71 5.69
CA GLY A 171 26.41 8.62 6.89
C GLY A 171 25.68 8.97 8.17
N SER A 172 24.37 8.71 8.26
CA SER A 172 23.58 9.23 9.37
C SER A 172 24.02 8.67 10.72
N GLU A 173 24.27 7.35 10.85
CA GLU A 173 24.57 6.70 12.15
C GLU A 173 25.30 5.34 12.01
N PRO A 174 26.10 4.89 13.00
CA PRO A 174 26.67 3.54 13.02
C PRO A 174 25.58 2.48 13.26
N LEU A 175 25.51 1.47 12.38
CA LEU A 175 24.51 0.41 12.45
C LEU A 175 25.00 -0.80 13.26
N SER A 176 24.16 -1.28 14.17
CA SER A 176 24.46 -2.45 15.00
C SER A 176 24.25 -3.76 14.25
N ALA A 177 24.83 -4.86 14.74
CA ALA A 177 24.52 -6.20 14.23
C ALA A 177 23.03 -6.54 14.33
N LEU A 178 22.35 -5.99 15.34
CA LEU A 178 20.92 -6.14 15.57
C LEU A 178 20.08 -5.51 14.45
N PHE A 179 20.52 -4.34 13.95
CA PHE A 179 19.89 -3.69 12.80
C PHE A 179 19.92 -4.60 11.57
N TRP A 180 21.06 -5.24 11.29
CA TRP A 180 21.19 -6.14 10.15
C TRP A 180 20.33 -7.39 10.27
N ALA A 181 20.24 -7.97 11.47
CA ALA A 181 19.34 -9.08 11.74
C ALA A 181 17.87 -8.67 11.52
N ALA A 182 17.48 -7.47 11.96
CA ALA A 182 16.14 -6.96 11.76
C ALA A 182 15.85 -6.71 10.29
N ALA A 183 16.76 -6.06 9.56
CA ALA A 183 16.63 -5.81 8.12
C ALA A 183 16.45 -7.12 7.35
N ALA A 184 17.24 -8.16 7.66
CA ALA A 184 17.12 -9.48 7.05
C ALA A 184 15.76 -10.12 7.34
N LEU A 185 15.30 -10.07 8.59
CA LEU A 185 14.02 -10.64 8.99
C LEU A 185 12.83 -9.93 8.32
N MET A 186 12.87 -8.60 8.23
CA MET A 186 11.86 -7.82 7.53
C MET A 186 11.89 -8.08 6.02
N ALA A 187 13.08 -8.27 5.43
CA ALA A 187 13.21 -8.62 4.02
C ALA A 187 12.61 -10.00 3.70
N VAL A 188 12.81 -10.99 4.58
CA VAL A 188 12.11 -12.29 4.48
C VAL A 188 10.61 -12.09 4.58
N GLY A 189 10.14 -11.27 5.52
CA GLY A 189 8.72 -11.00 5.69
C GLY A 189 8.08 -10.36 4.46
N VAL A 190 8.75 -9.38 3.86
CA VAL A 190 8.33 -8.80 2.57
C VAL A 190 8.36 -9.85 1.48
N TRP A 191 9.46 -10.59 1.31
CA TRP A 191 9.58 -11.63 0.29
C TRP A 191 8.45 -12.67 0.36
N LEU A 192 8.04 -13.08 1.55
CA LEU A 192 6.90 -13.98 1.74
C LEU A 192 5.57 -13.37 1.24
N HIS A 193 5.31 -12.09 1.50
CA HIS A 193 4.15 -11.39 0.93
C HIS A 193 4.23 -11.30 -0.60
N LEU A 194 5.42 -11.03 -1.15
CA LEU A 194 5.59 -10.80 -2.59
C LEU A 194 5.46 -12.07 -3.43
N THR A 195 5.82 -13.20 -2.84
CA THR A 195 5.82 -14.50 -3.50
C THR A 195 4.57 -15.32 -3.21
N GLU A 196 3.59 -14.72 -2.55
CA GLU A 196 2.27 -15.30 -2.37
C GLU A 196 1.53 -15.39 -3.70
N ARG A 197 0.90 -16.54 -3.94
CA ARG A 197 0.00 -16.73 -5.08
C ARG A 197 -1.39 -16.90 -4.49
N HIS A 198 -2.20 -15.84 -4.54
CA HIS A 198 -3.60 -15.89 -4.16
C HIS A 198 -4.38 -16.61 -5.28
N GLU A 199 -4.18 -17.91 -5.43
CA GLU A 199 -5.03 -18.77 -6.25
C GLU A 199 -6.04 -19.43 -5.32
N HIS A 200 -7.29 -18.98 -5.40
CA HIS A 200 -8.37 -19.63 -4.69
C HIS A 200 -9.57 -19.83 -5.62
N GLU A 201 -10.27 -20.92 -5.36
CA GLU A 201 -11.56 -21.17 -5.96
C GLU A 201 -12.54 -20.11 -5.44
N HIS A 202 -13.19 -19.41 -6.36
CA HIS A 202 -14.26 -18.48 -6.03
C HIS A 202 -15.39 -18.61 -7.04
N THR A 203 -16.58 -18.25 -6.58
CA THR A 203 -17.79 -18.22 -7.40
C THR A 203 -18.13 -16.77 -7.70
N HIS A 204 -18.24 -16.43 -8.98
CA HIS A 204 -18.90 -15.18 -9.38
C HIS A 204 -20.41 -15.40 -9.32
N GLU A 205 -21.13 -14.52 -8.62
CA GLU A 205 -22.60 -14.49 -8.66
C GLU A 205 -23.08 -13.95 -10.02
N ALA A 206 -24.33 -14.26 -10.37
CA ALA A 206 -24.91 -13.77 -11.62
C ALA A 206 -24.89 -12.22 -11.66
N LEU A 207 -24.30 -11.66 -12.71
CA LEU A 207 -24.19 -10.21 -12.88
C LEU A 207 -24.58 -9.81 -14.31
N GLU A 208 -25.46 -8.81 -14.41
CA GLU A 208 -25.84 -8.19 -15.69
C GLU A 208 -25.15 -6.84 -15.85
N HIS A 209 -24.43 -6.66 -16.95
CA HIS A 209 -23.79 -5.39 -17.28
C HIS A 209 -23.44 -5.27 -18.76
N CYS A 210 -22.88 -4.12 -19.14
CA CYS A 210 -22.40 -3.85 -20.49
C CYS A 210 -20.97 -3.33 -20.41
N HIS A 211 -20.04 -4.10 -20.98
CA HIS A 211 -18.65 -3.71 -21.15
C HIS A 211 -18.08 -4.35 -22.42
N PHE A 212 -16.90 -3.89 -22.81
CA PHE A 212 -16.18 -4.38 -23.99
C PHE A 212 -15.41 -5.66 -23.64
N HIS A 213 -15.60 -6.73 -24.41
CA HIS A 213 -15.03 -8.03 -24.09
C HIS A 213 -14.76 -8.90 -25.34
N TYR A 214 -14.00 -9.97 -25.13
CA TYR A 214 -13.84 -11.11 -26.02
C TYR A 214 -14.55 -12.32 -25.41
N HIS A 215 -14.87 -13.33 -26.20
CA HIS A 215 -15.38 -14.60 -25.67
C HIS A 215 -14.23 -15.40 -25.04
N ASP A 216 -14.18 -15.44 -23.72
CA ASP A 216 -13.31 -16.28 -22.90
C ASP A 216 -14.18 -17.14 -21.96
N GLU A 217 -13.57 -17.77 -20.95
CA GLU A 217 -14.28 -18.60 -19.97
C GLU A 217 -15.41 -17.85 -19.23
N HIS A 218 -15.26 -16.53 -19.03
CA HIS A 218 -16.25 -15.68 -18.37
C HIS A 218 -17.34 -15.17 -19.30
N HIS A 219 -17.04 -15.04 -20.59
CA HIS A 219 -17.93 -14.43 -21.57
C HIS A 219 -18.53 -15.49 -22.52
N GLN A 220 -19.21 -16.46 -21.92
CA GLN A 220 -19.99 -17.49 -22.61
C GLN A 220 -21.47 -17.08 -22.65
N HIS A 221 -21.83 -16.15 -23.54
CA HIS A 221 -23.21 -15.71 -23.73
C HIS A 221 -23.64 -15.77 -25.20
N HIS A 222 -24.96 -15.72 -25.40
CA HIS A 222 -25.58 -15.76 -26.71
C HIS A 222 -25.82 -14.34 -27.25
N HIS A 223 -25.74 -14.21 -28.58
CA HIS A 223 -25.97 -12.97 -29.28
C HIS A 223 -27.30 -13.00 -30.03
N ASP A 224 -28.10 -11.96 -29.84
CA ASP A 224 -29.34 -11.74 -30.60
C ASP A 224 -29.06 -11.03 -31.95
N PHE A 225 -27.80 -10.75 -32.25
CA PHE A 225 -27.34 -10.08 -33.47
C PHE A 225 -26.15 -10.81 -34.11
N PRO A 226 -25.93 -10.63 -35.43
CA PRO A 226 -24.76 -11.20 -36.09
C PRO A 226 -23.47 -10.60 -35.53
N HIS A 227 -22.54 -11.44 -35.06
CA HIS A 227 -21.24 -11.00 -34.58
C HIS A 227 -20.13 -11.94 -35.06
N ASP A 228 -18.91 -11.41 -35.19
CA ASP A 228 -17.69 -12.19 -35.45
C ASP A 228 -17.01 -12.53 -34.12
N ALA A 229 -16.96 -13.81 -33.77
CA ALA A 229 -16.39 -14.33 -32.53
C ALA A 229 -14.89 -14.02 -32.33
N ARG A 230 -14.19 -13.56 -33.37
CA ARG A 230 -12.78 -13.18 -33.28
C ARG A 230 -12.59 -11.71 -32.92
N LEU A 231 -13.63 -10.91 -32.98
CA LEU A 231 -13.57 -9.48 -32.73
C LEU A 231 -14.21 -9.15 -31.38
N PRO A 232 -13.58 -8.24 -30.60
CA PRO A 232 -14.17 -7.79 -29.37
C PRO A 232 -15.38 -6.92 -29.65
N HIS A 233 -16.34 -6.94 -28.73
CA HIS A 233 -17.58 -6.19 -28.84
C HIS A 233 -18.10 -5.78 -27.47
N SER A 234 -19.14 -4.95 -27.46
CA SER A 234 -19.82 -4.53 -26.23
C SER A 234 -21.32 -4.52 -26.46
N HIS A 235 -22.04 -5.12 -25.54
CA HIS A 235 -23.49 -5.19 -25.50
C HIS A 235 -23.92 -5.61 -24.10
N TRP A 236 -25.21 -5.46 -23.81
CA TRP A 236 -25.78 -5.94 -22.56
C TRP A 236 -25.77 -7.46 -22.55
N HIS A 237 -25.16 -8.05 -21.52
CA HIS A 237 -25.11 -9.51 -21.38
C HIS A 237 -25.11 -9.90 -19.91
N VAL A 238 -25.41 -11.18 -19.68
CA VAL A 238 -25.48 -11.80 -18.36
C VAL A 238 -24.30 -12.75 -18.21
N HIS A 239 -23.58 -12.62 -17.10
CA HIS A 239 -22.65 -13.66 -16.65
C HIS A 239 -23.41 -14.63 -15.76
N GLU A 240 -23.44 -15.90 -16.15
CA GLU A 240 -23.95 -16.98 -15.30
C GLU A 240 -22.97 -17.27 -14.16
N PRO A 241 -23.44 -17.81 -13.02
CA PRO A 241 -22.56 -18.16 -11.92
C PRO A 241 -21.48 -19.16 -12.36
N ILE A 242 -20.22 -18.80 -12.16
CA ILE A 242 -19.08 -19.64 -12.51
C ILE A 242 -18.15 -19.78 -11.31
N THR A 243 -17.81 -21.04 -11.00
CA THR A 243 -16.80 -21.39 -10.00
C THR A 243 -15.53 -21.81 -10.72
N HIS A 244 -14.44 -21.13 -10.41
CA HIS A 244 -13.15 -21.37 -11.05
C HIS A 244 -11.99 -20.89 -10.18
N THR A 245 -10.78 -21.31 -10.54
CA THR A 245 -9.55 -20.96 -9.82
C THR A 245 -8.64 -20.15 -10.74
N HIS A 246 -8.38 -18.91 -10.37
CA HIS A 246 -7.32 -18.12 -10.97
C HIS A 246 -6.67 -17.23 -9.92
N ALA A 247 -5.48 -16.70 -10.24
CA ALA A 247 -4.78 -15.78 -9.36
C ALA A 247 -5.61 -14.50 -9.18
N HIS A 248 -6.17 -14.32 -8.00
CA HIS A 248 -7.07 -13.24 -7.66
C HIS A 248 -6.33 -12.19 -6.81
N TYR A 249 -6.61 -10.91 -7.03
CA TYR A 249 -6.17 -9.83 -6.15
C TYR A 249 -7.38 -8.96 -5.82
N PRO A 250 -7.43 -8.35 -4.62
CA PRO A 250 -8.55 -7.48 -4.24
C PRO A 250 -8.63 -6.28 -5.21
N ASP A 251 -9.49 -6.44 -6.20
CA ASP A 251 -9.91 -5.45 -7.19
C ASP A 251 -11.28 -4.92 -6.75
N ILE A 252 -11.53 -3.63 -6.99
CA ILE A 252 -12.83 -3.00 -6.75
C ILE A 252 -13.99 -3.72 -7.46
N HIS A 253 -13.73 -4.41 -8.57
CA HIS A 253 -14.72 -5.15 -9.34
C HIS A 253 -14.92 -6.59 -8.86
N HIS A 254 -14.03 -7.09 -8.01
CA HIS A 254 -14.03 -8.46 -7.55
C HIS A 254 -13.83 -8.52 -6.04
N ARG A 255 -14.91 -8.24 -5.30
CA ARG A 255 -15.00 -8.53 -3.87
C ARG A 255 -15.83 -9.78 -3.68
N HIS A 256 -15.16 -10.90 -3.42
CA HIS A 256 -15.84 -12.15 -3.09
C HIS A 256 -16.11 -12.21 -1.59
N GLU A 257 -17.32 -12.61 -1.20
CA GLU A 257 -17.54 -13.16 0.14
C GLU A 257 -16.96 -14.57 0.14
N HIS A 258 -15.99 -14.82 1.01
CA HIS A 258 -15.40 -16.13 1.26
C HIS A 258 -16.09 -16.83 2.41
#